data_AF-W1QAU7-F1
#
_entry.id   AF-W1QAU7-F1
#
_cell.length_a   1.000
_cell.length_b   1.000
_cell.length_c   1.000
_cell.angle_alpha   90.00
_cell.angle_beta   90.00
_cell.angle_gamma   90.00
#
_symmetry.space_group_name_H-M   'P 1'
#
loop_
_entity.id
_entity.type
_entity.pdbx_description
1 polymer ?
#
loop_
_entity_poly.entity_id
_entity_poly.type
_entity_poly.pdbx_seq_one_letter_code
_entity_poly.pdbx_strand_id
1 'polypeptide(L)'
;MTDRLTQLQICLDQLSDMFFASLSYVDQNHVAVRLTEGDEMLPDPDHNPPSETEFKANLTELTSDIILKTKQILTIIDTLPGVGVSKDEQLKRIENLSQELAEIERLKTQTLQRKEKLGSIVDDLIVQASEGIAQTRD
;
A
#
# COMPACT_ATOMS: atom_id res chain seq x y z
N MET A 1 -2.85 -2.18 -6.56
CA MET A 1 -2.67 -2.58 -5.15
C MET A 1 -1.17 -2.74 -4.97
N THR A 2 -0.46 -1.69 -4.54
CA THR A 2 1.00 -1.67 -4.49
C THR A 2 1.47 -2.63 -3.41
N ASP A 3 2.35 -3.57 -3.75
CA ASP A 3 2.93 -4.53 -2.82
C ASP A 3 3.55 -3.81 -1.60
N ARG A 4 3.36 -4.36 -0.40
CA ARG A 4 3.82 -3.75 0.86
C ARG A 4 5.34 -3.60 0.88
N LEU A 5 6.06 -4.53 0.26
CA LEU A 5 7.51 -4.44 0.10
C LEU A 5 7.90 -3.28 -0.84
N THR A 6 7.19 -3.10 -1.95
CA THR A 6 7.39 -1.93 -2.83
C THR A 6 7.06 -0.62 -2.12
N GLN A 7 6.01 -0.57 -1.28
CA GLN A 7 5.70 0.61 -0.47
C GLN A 7 6.85 0.96 0.50
N LEU A 8 7.45 -0.06 1.13
CA LEU A 8 8.61 0.14 2.01
C LEU A 8 9.80 0.73 1.25
N GLN A 9 10.08 0.22 0.05
CA GLN A 9 11.16 0.75 -0.80
C GLN A 9 10.93 2.22 -1.14
N ILE A 10 9.73 2.58 -1.61
CA ILE A 10 9.37 3.97 -1.92
C ILE A 10 9.51 4.88 -0.69
N CYS A 11 9.09 4.42 0.49
CA CYS A 11 9.23 5.20 1.71
C CYS A 11 10.70 5.41 2.11
N LEU A 12 11.57 4.44 1.88
CA LEU A 12 13.01 4.57 2.14
C LEU A 12 13.69 5.55 1.18
N ASP A 13 13.32 5.52 -0.10
CA ASP A 13 13.82 6.46 -1.10
C ASP A 13 13.39 7.90 -0.74
N GLN A 14 12.11 8.09 -0.41
CA GLN A 14 11.58 9.38 0.05
C GLN A 14 12.30 9.89 1.31
N LEU A 15 12.63 9.01 2.26
CA LEU A 15 13.37 9.39 3.46
C LEU A 15 14.78 9.89 3.11
N SER A 16 15.44 9.25 2.15
CA SER A 16 16.77 9.64 1.69
C SER A 16 16.76 11.00 1.00
N ASP A 17 15.75 11.25 0.16
CA ASP A 17 15.53 12.56 -0.47
C ASP A 17 15.31 13.65 0.59
N MET A 18 14.52 13.36 1.63
CA MET A 18 14.26 14.28 2.72
C MET A 18 15.52 14.60 3.53
N PHE A 19 16.41 13.62 3.76
CA PHE A 19 17.70 13.87 4.41
C PHE A 19 18.57 14.80 3.56
N PHE A 20 18.67 14.54 2.26
CA PHE A 20 19.45 15.38 1.37
C PHE A 20 18.89 16.80 1.27
N ALA A 21 17.57 16.93 1.12
CA ALA A 21 16.89 18.22 1.08
C ALA A 21 17.06 19.00 2.38
N SER A 22 16.99 18.32 3.53
CA SER A 22 17.17 18.95 4.85
C SER A 22 18.60 19.47 5.03
N LEU A 23 19.61 18.68 4.66
CA LEU A 23 21.00 19.11 4.72
C LEU A 23 21.27 20.27 3.76
N SER A 24 20.76 20.18 2.53
CA SER A 24 20.89 21.25 1.53
C SER A 24 20.21 22.53 1.99
N TYR A 25 19.05 22.43 2.64
CA TYR A 25 18.36 23.58 3.20
C TYR A 25 19.21 24.26 4.28
N VAL A 26 19.77 23.50 5.22
CA VAL A 26 20.65 24.04 6.27
C VAL A 26 21.89 24.69 5.67
N ASP A 27 22.54 24.03 4.72
CA ASP A 27 23.73 24.54 4.04
C ASP A 27 23.46 25.86 3.30
N GLN A 28 22.33 25.97 2.61
CA GLN A 28 22.01 27.16 1.80
C GLN A 28 21.30 28.28 2.55
N ASN A 29 20.85 28.07 3.78
CA ASN A 29 20.02 29.06 4.50
C ASN A 29 20.57 29.43 5.88
N HIS A 30 21.73 28.91 6.27
CA HIS A 30 22.38 29.30 7.52
C HIS A 30 22.87 30.75 7.47
N VAL A 31 22.73 31.45 8.59
CA VAL A 31 23.25 32.81 8.77
C VAL A 31 24.72 32.73 9.19
N ALA A 32 25.54 33.68 8.73
CA ALA A 32 26.93 33.79 9.16
C ALA A 32 27.01 33.99 10.69
N VAL A 33 27.86 33.20 11.35
CA VAL A 33 28.05 33.26 12.82
C VAL A 33 29.38 33.95 13.12
N ARG A 34 29.40 34.82 14.14
CA ARG A 34 30.64 35.41 14.64
C ARG A 34 31.45 34.37 15.42
N LEU A 35 32.74 34.25 15.11
CA LEU A 35 33.65 33.33 15.80
C LEU A 35 34.17 33.91 17.12
N THR A 36 34.31 35.23 17.22
CA THR A 36 34.83 35.95 18.39
C THR A 36 33.98 37.18 18.68
N GLU A 37 33.87 37.59 19.96
CA GLU A 37 33.06 38.76 20.38
C GLU A 37 33.50 40.11 19.78
N GLY A 38 34.68 40.17 19.14
CA GLY A 38 35.21 41.35 18.45
C GLY A 38 35.13 41.34 16.92
N ASP A 39 34.70 40.23 16.30
CA ASP A 39 34.65 40.11 14.84
C ASP A 39 33.34 40.70 14.28
N GLU A 40 33.43 41.40 13.15
CA GLU A 40 32.26 41.79 12.37
C GLU A 40 31.71 40.59 11.59
N MET A 41 30.38 40.47 11.50
CA MET A 41 29.79 39.52 10.58
C MET A 41 30.13 39.97 9.16
N LEU A 42 30.71 39.07 8.38
CA LEU A 42 30.89 39.23 6.94
C LEU A 42 29.77 38.46 6.24
N PRO A 43 28.61 39.08 5.98
CA PRO A 43 27.60 38.48 5.12
C PRO A 43 28.10 38.46 3.68
N ASP A 44 27.86 37.35 2.99
CA ASP A 44 28.08 37.28 1.55
C ASP A 44 27.00 38.14 0.84
N PRO A 45 27.39 39.11 -0.01
CA PRO A 45 26.45 40.02 -0.68
C PRO A 45 25.43 39.31 -1.58
N ASP A 46 25.72 38.10 -2.07
CA ASP A 46 24.79 37.30 -2.90
C ASP A 46 23.97 36.30 -2.06
N HIS A 47 24.21 36.22 -0.74
CA HIS A 47 23.52 35.31 0.19
C HIS A 47 22.43 36.05 0.96
N ASN A 48 21.17 35.67 0.71
CA ASN A 48 20.01 36.26 1.39
C ASN A 48 19.29 35.18 2.23
N PRO A 49 19.82 34.84 3.42
CA PRO A 49 19.23 33.81 4.26
C PRO A 49 17.86 34.27 4.82
N PRO A 50 16.95 33.33 5.11
CA PRO A 50 15.68 33.62 5.76
C PRO A 50 15.90 34.18 7.17
N SER A 51 14.85 34.78 7.75
CA SER A 51 14.92 35.24 9.14
C SER A 51 15.16 34.05 10.09
N GLU A 52 15.78 34.30 11.25
CA GLU A 52 16.05 33.24 12.24
C GLU A 52 14.78 32.49 12.67
N THR A 53 13.66 33.21 12.75
CA THR A 53 12.34 32.65 13.09
C THR A 53 11.83 31.73 11.98
N GLU A 54 11.91 32.15 10.72
CA GLU A 54 11.50 31.33 9.56
C GLU A 54 12.41 30.11 9.40
N PHE A 55 13.71 30.29 9.57
CA PHE A 55 14.69 29.19 9.51
C PHE A 55 14.40 28.13 10.58
N LYS A 56 14.15 28.53 11.83
CA LYS A 56 13.78 27.62 12.92
C LYS A 56 12.43 26.93 12.69
N ALA A 57 11.45 27.65 12.13
CA ALA A 57 10.16 27.08 11.78
C ALA A 57 10.31 25.99 10.71
N ASN A 58 11.04 26.28 9.63
CA ASN A 58 11.29 25.33 8.54
C ASN A 58 12.11 24.11 9.02
N LEU A 59 13.11 24.32 9.88
CA LEU A 59 13.84 23.22 10.52
C LEU A 59 12.93 22.29 11.33
N THR A 60 11.97 22.87 12.05
CA THR A 60 11.01 22.11 12.86
C THR A 60 10.06 21.30 11.99
N GLU A 61 9.60 21.87 10.88
CA GLU A 61 8.77 21.20 9.88
C GLU A 61 9.52 20.03 9.23
N LEU A 62 10.71 20.27 8.68
CA LEU A 62 11.56 19.23 8.07
C LEU A 62 11.84 18.07 9.03
N THR A 63 12.17 18.39 10.29
CA THR A 63 12.42 17.38 11.33
C THR A 63 11.15 16.60 11.66
N SER A 64 10.01 17.27 11.76
CA SER A 64 8.71 16.63 12.03
C SER A 64 8.33 15.67 10.91
N ASP A 65 8.54 16.06 9.66
CA ASP A 65 8.26 15.22 8.50
C ASP A 65 9.14 13.96 8.48
N ILE A 66 10.44 14.10 8.77
CA ILE A 66 11.36 12.95 8.89
C ILE A 66 10.88 11.98 9.96
N ILE A 67 10.44 12.49 11.12
CA ILE A 67 9.91 11.66 12.22
C ILE A 67 8.64 10.93 11.78
N LEU A 68 7.72 11.63 11.11
CA LEU A 68 6.47 11.05 10.62
C LEU A 68 6.74 9.97 9.57
N LYS A 69 7.67 10.19 8.64
CA LYS A 69 8.09 9.18 7.66
C LYS A 69 8.74 7.97 8.31
N THR A 70 9.57 8.18 9.32
CA THR A 70 10.17 7.08 10.08
C THR A 70 9.09 6.23 10.77
N LYS A 71 8.08 6.86 11.40
CA LYS A 71 6.93 6.13 11.98
C LYS A 71 6.12 5.37 10.92
N GLN A 72 5.92 5.97 9.75
CA GLN A 72 5.26 5.32 8.63
C GLN A 72 6.01 4.08 8.18
N ILE A 73 7.35 4.16 8.05
CA ILE A 73 8.22 3.02 7.70
C ILE A 73 8.09 1.89 8.72
N LEU A 74 8.18 2.20 10.02
CA LEU A 74 8.01 1.20 11.09
C LEU A 74 6.64 0.51 11.02
N THR A 75 5.58 1.28 10.80
CA THR A 75 4.23 0.72 10.66
C THR A 75 4.12 -0.19 9.43
N ILE A 76 4.79 0.13 8.33
CA ILE A 76 4.84 -0.72 7.14
C ILE A 76 5.58 -2.03 7.45
N ILE A 77 6.71 -1.96 8.16
CA ILE A 77 7.49 -3.13 8.58
C ILE A 77 6.63 -4.06 9.45
N ASP A 78 5.93 -3.51 10.44
CA ASP A 78 5.06 -4.27 11.34
C ASP A 78 3.87 -4.93 10.62
N THR A 79 3.46 -4.37 9.47
CA THR A 79 2.34 -4.88 8.66
C THR A 79 2.80 -5.69 7.45
N LEU A 80 4.09 -6.04 7.36
CA LEU A 80 4.60 -6.89 6.27
C LEU A 80 3.96 -8.29 6.33
N PRO A 81 3.35 -8.77 5.23
CA PRO A 81 2.74 -10.09 5.21
C PRO A 81 3.80 -11.18 5.40
N GLY A 82 3.53 -12.12 6.31
CA GLY A 82 4.44 -13.23 6.59
C GLY A 82 5.63 -12.87 7.49
N VAL A 83 5.69 -11.65 8.05
CA VAL A 83 6.68 -11.32 9.08
C VAL A 83 6.48 -12.24 10.30
N GLY A 84 7.56 -12.87 10.77
CA GLY A 84 7.55 -13.79 11.91
C GLY A 84 7.06 -15.22 11.63
N VAL A 85 6.68 -15.55 10.38
CA VAL A 85 6.24 -16.90 10.00
C VAL A 85 7.40 -17.68 9.38
N SER A 86 7.59 -18.94 9.79
CA SER A 86 8.62 -19.79 9.21
C SER A 86 8.27 -20.19 7.76
N LYS A 87 9.31 -20.45 6.94
CA LYS A 87 9.11 -20.92 5.55
C LYS A 87 8.31 -22.22 5.48
N ASP A 88 8.54 -23.14 6.42
CA ASP A 88 7.84 -24.42 6.46
C ASP A 88 6.35 -24.25 6.77
N GLU A 89 6.01 -23.33 7.67
CA GLU A 89 4.61 -23.00 7.96
C GLU A 89 3.92 -22.32 6.77
N GLN A 90 4.63 -21.45 6.06
CA GLN A 90 4.12 -20.84 4.82
C GLN A 90 3.85 -21.91 3.75
N LEU A 91 4.76 -22.86 3.55
CA LEU A 91 4.59 -23.96 2.59
C LEU A 91 3.42 -24.87 2.96
N LYS A 92 3.31 -25.27 4.23
CA LYS A 92 2.15 -26.05 4.71
C LYS A 92 0.83 -25.31 4.49
N ARG A 93 0.82 -24.00 4.72
CA ARG A 93 -0.38 -23.19 4.48
C ARG A 93 -0.75 -23.15 2.99
N ILE A 94 0.24 -23.06 2.10
CA ILE A 94 0.02 -23.13 0.65
C ILE A 94 -0.55 -24.50 0.26
N GLU A 95 0.00 -25.58 0.78
CA GLU A 95 -0.49 -26.94 0.52
C GLU A 95 -1.95 -27.12 0.96
N ASN A 96 -2.27 -26.72 2.19
CA ASN A 96 -3.64 -26.81 2.72
C ASN A 96 -4.64 -25.99 1.88
N LEU A 97 -4.29 -24.75 1.54
CA LEU A 97 -5.14 -23.89 0.70
C LEU A 97 -5.34 -24.48 -0.70
N SER A 98 -4.31 -25.12 -1.27
CA SER A 98 -4.40 -25.79 -2.56
C SER A 98 -5.36 -26.99 -2.51
N GLN A 99 -5.36 -27.75 -1.43
CA GLN A 99 -6.27 -28.87 -1.23
C GLN A 99 -7.72 -28.38 -1.03
N GLU A 100 -7.92 -27.36 -0.20
CA GLU A 100 -9.24 -26.74 0.01
C GLU A 100 -9.82 -26.18 -1.30
N LEU A 101 -8.99 -25.50 -2.10
CA LEU A 101 -9.40 -24.99 -3.43
C LEU A 101 -9.87 -26.12 -4.35
N ALA A 102 -9.12 -27.23 -4.41
CA ALA A 102 -9.49 -28.38 -5.24
C ALA A 102 -10.82 -29.00 -4.81
N GLU A 103 -11.07 -29.09 -3.50
CA GLU A 103 -12.34 -29.61 -2.98
C GLU A 103 -13.51 -28.68 -3.31
N ILE A 104 -13.36 -27.37 -3.09
CA ILE A 104 -14.37 -26.36 -3.41
C ILE A 104 -14.69 -26.36 -4.91
N GLU A 105 -13.68 -26.50 -5.76
CA GLU A 105 -13.86 -26.55 -7.21
C GLU A 105 -14.62 -27.80 -7.67
N ARG A 106 -14.37 -28.94 -7.03
CA ARG A 106 -15.14 -30.18 -7.25
C ARG A 106 -16.61 -30.01 -6.86
N LEU A 107 -16.87 -29.43 -5.68
CA LEU A 107 -18.22 -29.13 -5.20
C LEU A 107 -18.96 -28.14 -6.12
N LYS A 108 -18.27 -27.11 -6.59
CA LYS A 108 -18.79 -26.14 -7.55
C LYS A 108 -19.22 -26.84 -8.85
N THR A 109 -18.38 -27.72 -9.38
CA THR A 109 -18.68 -28.48 -10.61
C THR A 109 -19.91 -29.38 -10.42
N GLN A 110 -20.00 -30.11 -9.32
CA GLN A 110 -21.18 -30.95 -9.03
C GLN A 110 -22.47 -30.14 -8.87
N THR A 111 -22.38 -28.97 -8.22
CA THR A 111 -23.52 -28.07 -8.03
C THR A 111 -23.99 -27.50 -9.36
N LEU A 112 -23.06 -27.14 -10.26
CA LEU A 112 -23.39 -26.69 -11.61
C LEU A 112 -24.09 -27.78 -12.41
N GLN A 113 -23.58 -29.02 -12.39
CA GLN A 113 -24.22 -30.15 -13.07
C GLN A 113 -25.65 -30.40 -12.54
N ARG A 114 -25.83 -30.34 -11.22
CA ARG A 114 -27.16 -30.49 -10.62
C ARG A 114 -28.10 -29.35 -11.02
N LYS A 115 -27.59 -28.12 -11.06
CA LYS A 115 -28.35 -26.95 -11.52
C LYS A 115 -28.79 -27.10 -12.97
N GLU A 116 -27.88 -27.48 -13.87
CA GLU A 116 -28.18 -27.70 -15.29
C GLU A 116 -29.25 -28.79 -15.49
N LYS A 117 -29.11 -29.92 -14.77
CA LYS A 117 -30.10 -30.99 -14.82
C LYS A 117 -31.48 -30.53 -14.35
N LEU A 118 -31.54 -29.77 -13.25
CA LEU A 118 -32.81 -29.22 -12.76
C LEU A 118 -33.41 -28.22 -13.76
N GLY A 119 -32.57 -27.39 -14.38
CA GLY A 119 -32.98 -26.45 -15.42
C GLY A 119 -33.65 -27.16 -16.59
N SER A 120 -33.01 -28.20 -17.14
CA SER A 120 -33.57 -29.01 -18.22
C SER A 120 -34.94 -29.60 -17.87
N ILE A 121 -35.14 -30.09 -16.64
CA ILE A 121 -36.42 -30.66 -16.22
C ILE A 121 -37.52 -29.58 -16.19
N VAL A 122 -37.18 -28.37 -15.73
CA VAL A 122 -38.13 -27.25 -15.70
C VAL A 122 -38.46 -26.80 -17.12
N ASP A 123 -37.46 -26.73 -18.00
CA ASP A 123 -37.65 -26.37 -19.41
C ASP A 123 -38.57 -27.38 -20.12
N ASP A 124 -38.37 -28.69 -19.90
CA ASP A 124 -39.22 -29.74 -20.46
C ASP A 124 -40.68 -29.61 -19.98
N LEU A 125 -40.89 -29.32 -18.70
CA LEU A 125 -42.24 -29.10 -18.14
C LEU A 125 -42.91 -27.86 -18.73
N ILE A 126 -42.14 -26.78 -18.96
CA ILE A 126 -42.66 -25.56 -19.61
C ILE A 126 -43.09 -25.87 -21.04
N VAL A 127 -42.28 -26.62 -21.80
CA VAL A 127 -42.62 -27.02 -23.17
C VAL A 127 -43.89 -27.87 -23.19
N GLN A 128 -43.98 -28.91 -22.36
CA GLN A 128 -45.17 -29.76 -22.25
C GLN A 128 -46.44 -28.96 -21.89
N ALA A 129 -46.34 -28.04 -20.92
CA ALA A 129 -47.45 -27.19 -20.55
C ALA A 129 -47.88 -26.26 -21.71
N SER A 130 -46.91 -25.71 -22.46
CA SER A 130 -47.20 -24.84 -23.61
C SER A 130 -47.86 -25.60 -24.77
N GLU A 131 -47.43 -26.83 -25.04
CA GLU A 131 -48.02 -27.70 -26.07
C GLU A 131 -49.45 -28.12 -25.69
N GLY A 132 -49.69 -28.48 -24.42
CA GLY A 132 -51.02 -28.79 -23.93
C GLY A 132 -51.99 -27.62 -24.05
N ILE A 133 -51.55 -26.40 -23.72
CA ILE A 133 -52.36 -25.18 -23.91
C ILE A 133 -52.63 -24.92 -25.40
N ALA A 134 -51.64 -25.10 -26.27
CA ALA A 134 -51.81 -24.90 -27.71
C ALA A 134 -52.85 -25.88 -28.30
N GLN A 135 -52.74 -27.17 -27.96
CA GLN A 135 -53.66 -28.21 -28.44
C GLN A 135 -55.10 -28.06 -27.91
N THR A 136 -55.29 -27.39 -26.77
CA THR A 136 -56.65 -27.16 -26.22
C THR A 136 -57.33 -25.95 -26.87
N ARG A 137 -56.59 -25.15 -27.65
CA ARG A 137 -57.08 -23.89 -28.25
C ARG A 137 -57.45 -24.01 -29.72
N ASP A 138 -57.06 -25.10 -30.38
CA ASP A 138 -57.50 -25.52 -31.72
C ASP A 138 -58.70 -26.49 -31.62
#